data_AF-A0A812VMB0-F1
#
_entry.id   AF-A0A812VMB0-F1
#
_cell.length_a   1.000
_cell.length_b   1.000
_cell.length_c   1.000
_cell.angle_alpha   90.00
_cell.angle_beta   90.00
_cell.angle_gamma   90.00
#
_symmetry.space_group_name_H-M   'P 1'
#
loop_
_entity.id
_entity.type
_entity.pdbx_description
1 polymer ?
#
loop_
_entity_poly.entity_id
_entity_poly.type
_entity_poly.pdbx_seq_one_letter_code
_entity_poly.pdbx_strand_id
1 'polypeptide(L)'
;TWCWKAMYFFLATGLSFLYAGFGWVPPSFVTGGLWIIFDIAFGMSWLVFWAVWIFLLPFAWYVGNQWALDELLSPLPFYFHNANILLMCAELMFSRWTVNLEHCIFPVYFGLAYLYWNWWLYSKIRVWIYFFLDYDRPSSVPVCLILVSLIVASFDFGAWLAKILK
;
A
#
# COMPACT_ATOMS: atom_id res chain seq x y z
N THR A 1 -5.19 1.45 0.94
CA THR A 1 -4.69 0.44 -0.02
C THR A 1 -5.81 -0.25 -0.78
N TRP A 2 -6.91 -0.63 -0.13
CA TRP A 2 -8.04 -1.32 -0.77
C TRP A 2 -8.64 -0.63 -1.99
N CYS A 3 -8.82 0.69 -1.95
CA CYS A 3 -9.35 1.44 -3.09
C CYS A 3 -8.48 1.30 -4.35
N TRP A 4 -7.15 1.31 -4.19
CA TRP A 4 -6.19 1.14 -5.30
C TRP A 4 -6.25 -0.27 -5.88
N LYS A 5 -6.42 -1.29 -5.03
CA LYS A 5 -6.55 -2.68 -5.47
C LYS A 5 -7.89 -2.95 -6.13
N ALA A 6 -8.97 -2.45 -5.55
CA ALA A 6 -10.29 -2.53 -6.15
C ALA A 6 -10.24 -1.88 -7.53
N MET A 7 -9.71 -0.66 -7.63
CA MET A 7 -9.52 0.02 -8.92
C MET A 7 -8.69 -0.82 -9.90
N TYR A 8 -7.55 -1.37 -9.45
CA TYR A 8 -6.73 -2.28 -10.25
C TYR A 8 -7.52 -3.47 -10.78
N PHE A 9 -8.11 -4.28 -9.88
CA PHE A 9 -8.80 -5.52 -10.25
C PHE A 9 -10.04 -5.25 -11.09
N PHE A 10 -10.81 -4.18 -10.81
CA PHE A 10 -11.95 -3.80 -11.65
C PHE A 10 -11.50 -3.42 -13.07
N LEU A 11 -10.46 -2.61 -13.20
CA LEU A 11 -9.94 -2.22 -14.51
C LEU A 11 -9.31 -3.41 -15.24
N ALA A 12 -8.44 -4.18 -14.58
CA ALA A 12 -7.78 -5.35 -15.16
C ALA A 12 -8.80 -6.41 -15.63
N THR A 13 -9.81 -6.70 -14.80
CA THR A 13 -10.89 -7.63 -15.15
C THR A 13 -11.75 -7.10 -16.30
N GLY A 14 -12.14 -5.82 -16.25
CA GLY A 14 -12.94 -5.20 -17.31
C GLY A 14 -12.22 -5.19 -18.65
N LEU A 15 -10.92 -4.87 -18.66
CA LEU A 15 -10.10 -4.87 -19.87
C LEU A 15 -9.87 -6.29 -20.41
N SER A 16 -9.66 -7.26 -19.51
CA SER A 16 -9.55 -8.68 -19.88
C SER A 16 -10.86 -9.20 -20.50
N PHE A 17 -12.01 -8.80 -19.94
CA PHE A 17 -13.32 -9.14 -20.49
C PHE A 17 -13.54 -8.51 -21.87
N LEU A 18 -13.20 -7.24 -22.06
CA LEU A 18 -13.32 -6.58 -23.36
C LEU A 18 -12.44 -7.22 -24.43
N TYR A 19 -11.22 -7.61 -24.07
CA TYR A 19 -10.33 -8.35 -24.95
C TYR A 19 -10.87 -9.74 -25.29
N ALA A 20 -11.27 -10.53 -24.29
CA ALA A 20 -11.74 -11.89 -24.49
C ALA A 20 -13.11 -11.95 -25.20
N GLY A 21 -14.01 -11.01 -24.91
CA GLY A 21 -15.37 -10.98 -25.45
C GLY A 21 -15.50 -10.30 -26.81
N PHE A 22 -14.71 -9.24 -27.06
CA PHE A 22 -14.87 -8.41 -28.25
C PHE A 22 -13.59 -8.26 -29.09
N GLY A 23 -12.48 -8.88 -28.68
CA GLY A 23 -11.18 -8.74 -29.35
C GLY A 23 -10.59 -7.33 -29.26
N TRP A 24 -11.15 -6.48 -28.40
CA TRP A 24 -10.67 -5.10 -28.26
C TRP A 24 -9.34 -5.06 -27.51
N VAL A 25 -8.31 -4.54 -28.16
CA VAL A 25 -6.97 -4.40 -27.58
C VAL A 25 -6.84 -3.02 -26.94
N PRO A 26 -6.59 -2.93 -25.62
CA PRO A 26 -6.41 -1.66 -24.96
C PRO A 26 -5.17 -0.94 -25.50
N PRO A 27 -5.22 0.40 -25.66
CA PRO A 27 -4.06 1.17 -26.07
C PRO A 27 -2.97 1.15 -25.00
N SER A 28 -1.72 1.35 -25.41
CA SER A 28 -0.53 1.18 -24.56
C SER A 28 -0.53 2.05 -23.30
N PHE A 29 -1.13 3.25 -23.34
CA PHE A 29 -1.23 4.12 -22.17
C PHE A 29 -2.16 3.55 -21.08
N VAL A 30 -3.19 2.77 -21.46
CA VAL A 30 -4.10 2.11 -20.51
C VAL A 30 -3.39 0.96 -19.81
N THR A 31 -2.67 0.12 -20.58
CA THR A 31 -1.89 -0.98 -20.01
C THR A 31 -0.73 -0.47 -19.16
N GLY A 32 -0.06 0.62 -19.58
CA GLY A 32 0.97 1.28 -18.79
C GLY A 32 0.43 1.90 -17.49
N GLY A 33 -0.75 2.51 -17.53
CA GLY A 33 -1.41 3.03 -16.34
C GLY A 33 -1.77 1.93 -15.35
N LEU A 34 -2.33 0.80 -15.83
CA LEU A 34 -2.56 -0.35 -14.97
C LEU A 34 -1.25 -0.87 -14.34
N TRP A 35 -0.17 -0.93 -15.12
CA TRP A 35 1.17 -1.31 -14.64
C TRP A 35 1.57 -0.51 -13.41
N ILE A 36 1.53 0.82 -13.52
CA ILE A 36 1.87 1.70 -12.41
C ILE A 36 0.97 1.43 -11.20
N ILE A 37 -0.34 1.25 -11.41
CA ILE A 37 -1.27 0.94 -10.32
C ILE A 37 -0.91 -0.37 -9.63
N PHE A 38 -0.55 -1.42 -10.39
CA PHE A 38 -0.12 -2.70 -9.84
C PHE A 38 1.13 -2.54 -8.98
N ASP A 39 2.18 -1.89 -9.49
CA ASP A 39 3.44 -1.71 -8.76
C ASP A 39 3.21 -0.96 -7.45
N ILE A 40 2.38 0.09 -7.50
CA ILE A 40 1.98 0.85 -6.31
C ILE A 40 1.23 -0.06 -5.33
N ALA A 41 0.22 -0.79 -5.81
CA ALA A 41 -0.58 -1.67 -4.98
C ALA A 41 0.26 -2.82 -4.37
N PHE A 42 1.24 -3.34 -5.12
CA PHE A 42 2.12 -4.43 -4.71
C PHE A 42 3.05 -3.96 -3.60
N GLY A 43 3.82 -2.88 -3.82
CA GLY A 43 4.72 -2.31 -2.82
C GLY A 43 3.99 -1.86 -1.56
N MET A 44 2.84 -1.20 -1.69
CA MET A 44 2.03 -0.78 -0.55
C MET A 44 1.41 -1.94 0.24
N SER A 45 1.25 -3.12 -0.37
CA SER A 45 0.79 -4.32 0.34
C SER A 45 1.83 -4.80 1.35
N TRP A 46 3.10 -4.83 0.93
CA TRP A 46 4.22 -5.17 1.79
C TRP A 46 4.42 -4.15 2.91
N LEU A 47 4.29 -2.85 2.59
CA LEU A 47 4.36 -1.80 3.59
C LEU A 47 3.31 -1.99 4.69
N VAL A 48 2.04 -2.16 4.33
CA VAL A 48 0.96 -2.35 5.30
C VAL A 48 1.18 -3.60 6.13
N PHE A 49 1.64 -4.69 5.50
CA PHE A 49 1.94 -5.92 6.21
C PHE A 49 3.07 -5.72 7.23
N TRP A 50 4.20 -5.12 6.84
CA TRP A 50 5.27 -4.84 7.79
C TRP A 50 4.82 -3.89 8.90
N ALA A 51 4.11 -2.81 8.57
CA ALA A 51 3.58 -1.87 9.53
C ALA A 51 2.71 -2.57 10.59
N VAL A 52 1.83 -3.47 10.18
CA VAL A 52 0.95 -4.19 11.10
C VAL A 52 1.70 -5.25 11.90
N TRP A 53 2.40 -6.15 11.23
CA TRP A 53 2.92 -7.38 11.86
C TRP A 53 4.26 -7.20 12.55
N ILE A 54 5.10 -6.28 12.07
CA ILE A 54 6.46 -6.06 12.60
C ILE A 54 6.46 -4.90 13.59
N PHE A 55 5.58 -3.91 13.42
CA PHE A 55 5.59 -2.71 14.24
C PHE A 55 4.36 -2.59 15.16
N LEU A 56 3.15 -2.46 14.61
CA LEU A 56 1.95 -2.14 15.39
C LEU A 56 1.56 -3.25 16.36
N LEU A 57 1.54 -4.50 15.92
CA LEU A 57 1.16 -5.62 16.76
C LEU A 57 2.17 -5.85 17.90
N PRO A 58 3.50 -5.93 17.66
CA PRO A 58 4.47 -6.04 18.74
C PRO A 58 4.47 -4.84 19.69
N PHE A 59 4.26 -3.62 19.16
CA PHE A 59 4.16 -2.42 19.99
C PHE A 59 2.92 -2.46 20.91
N ALA A 60 1.75 -2.80 20.37
CA ALA A 60 0.51 -2.93 21.15
C ALA A 60 0.65 -3.99 22.25
N TRP A 61 1.36 -5.09 21.95
CA TRP A 61 1.70 -6.12 22.92
C TRP A 61 2.63 -5.61 24.01
N TYR A 62 3.72 -4.93 23.64
CA TYR A 62 4.71 -4.39 24.57
C TYR A 62 4.10 -3.36 25.55
N VAL A 63 3.24 -2.47 25.07
CA VAL A 63 2.57 -1.45 25.91
C VAL A 63 1.33 -1.97 26.64
N GLY A 64 0.97 -3.25 26.46
CA GLY A 64 -0.17 -3.88 27.13
C GLY A 64 -1.54 -3.38 26.68
N ASN A 65 -1.67 -2.85 25.46
CA ASN A 65 -2.94 -2.32 24.96
C ASN A 65 -3.81 -3.43 24.36
N GLN A 66 -4.60 -4.09 25.22
CA GLN A 66 -5.45 -5.23 24.85
C GLN A 66 -6.49 -4.88 23.78
N TRP A 67 -7.13 -3.72 23.87
CA TRP A 67 -8.10 -3.29 22.86
C TRP A 67 -7.49 -3.21 21.46
N ALA A 68 -6.28 -2.66 21.34
CA ALA A 68 -5.59 -2.58 20.05
C ALA A 68 -5.17 -3.97 19.52
N LEU A 69 -4.78 -4.89 20.41
CA LEU A 69 -4.46 -6.28 20.04
C LEU A 69 -5.70 -7.00 19.51
N ASP A 70 -6.82 -6.91 20.23
CA ASP A 70 -8.09 -7.52 19.86
C ASP A 70 -8.57 -7.01 18.50
N GLU A 71 -8.47 -5.70 18.26
CA GLU A 71 -8.83 -5.11 16.97
C GLU A 71 -7.91 -5.60 15.84
N LEU A 72 -6.58 -5.56 16.03
CA LEU A 72 -5.60 -5.99 15.01
C LEU A 72 -5.70 -7.50 14.68
N LEU A 73 -6.02 -8.33 15.68
CA LEU A 73 -6.17 -9.77 15.55
C LEU A 73 -7.59 -10.20 15.26
N SER A 74 -8.55 -9.28 15.25
CA SER A 74 -9.92 -9.60 14.88
C SER A 74 -9.95 -10.13 13.43
N PRO A 75 -10.87 -11.05 13.11
CA PRO A 75 -10.82 -11.78 11.84
C PRO A 75 -10.77 -10.86 10.62
N LEU A 76 -11.51 -9.76 10.63
CA LEU A 76 -11.67 -8.90 9.47
C LEU A 76 -10.36 -8.13 9.12
N PRO A 77 -9.76 -7.32 10.01
CA PRO A 77 -8.41 -6.77 9.84
C PRO A 77 -7.36 -7.84 9.54
N PHE A 78 -7.38 -8.96 10.25
CA PHE A 78 -6.45 -10.06 10.02
C PHE A 78 -6.49 -10.54 8.57
N TYR A 79 -7.68 -10.88 8.06
CA TYR A 79 -7.86 -11.30 6.68
C TYR A 79 -7.46 -10.19 5.73
N PHE A 80 -7.83 -8.95 6.03
CA PHE A 80 -7.51 -7.82 5.17
C PHE A 80 -6.00 -7.60 5.02
N HIS A 81 -5.23 -7.59 6.11
CA HIS A 81 -3.79 -7.36 6.03
C HIS A 81 -3.05 -8.48 5.28
N ASN A 82 -3.50 -9.73 5.42
CA ASN A 82 -2.87 -10.89 4.79
C ASN A 82 -3.34 -11.13 3.34
N ALA A 83 -4.65 -11.10 3.08
CA ALA A 83 -5.22 -11.27 1.75
C ALA A 83 -4.68 -10.23 0.76
N ASN A 84 -4.35 -9.04 1.27
CA ASN A 84 -3.70 -8.00 0.49
C ASN A 84 -2.42 -8.48 -0.19
N ILE A 85 -1.54 -9.19 0.51
CA ILE A 85 -0.30 -9.72 -0.08
C ILE A 85 -0.59 -10.91 -0.96
N LEU A 86 -1.43 -11.84 -0.48
CA LEU A 86 -1.74 -13.07 -1.19
C LEU A 86 -2.31 -12.78 -2.57
N LEU A 87 -3.28 -11.85 -2.68
CA LEU A 87 -3.88 -11.47 -3.95
C LEU A 87 -2.86 -10.83 -4.90
N MET A 88 -2.00 -9.96 -4.40
CA MET A 88 -1.01 -9.28 -5.23
C MET A 88 0.12 -10.22 -5.68
N CYS A 89 0.49 -11.20 -4.86
CA CYS A 89 1.44 -12.25 -5.23
C CYS A 89 0.83 -13.23 -6.25
N ALA A 90 -0.43 -13.63 -6.05
CA ALA A 90 -1.14 -14.46 -7.01
C ALA A 90 -1.23 -13.73 -8.37
N GLU A 91 -1.62 -12.46 -8.36
CA GLU A 91 -1.64 -11.63 -9.57
C GLU A 91 -0.28 -11.59 -10.24
N LEU A 92 0.81 -11.33 -9.52
CA LEU A 92 2.18 -11.33 -10.05
C LEU A 92 2.52 -12.66 -10.75
N MET A 93 2.19 -13.80 -10.12
CA MET A 93 2.47 -15.14 -10.64
C MET A 93 1.69 -15.44 -11.92
N PHE A 94 0.41 -15.04 -12.01
CA PHE A 94 -0.44 -15.35 -13.18
C PHE A 94 -0.28 -14.35 -14.32
N SER A 95 -0.06 -13.08 -14.00
CA SER A 95 -0.03 -12.00 -14.99
C SER A 95 1.36 -11.80 -15.61
N ARG A 96 2.43 -12.29 -14.96
CA ARG A 96 3.86 -12.13 -15.35
C ARG A 96 4.38 -10.69 -15.32
N TRP A 97 3.74 -9.82 -14.52
CA TRP A 97 4.11 -8.41 -14.45
C TRP A 97 5.51 -8.22 -13.87
N THR A 98 6.19 -7.13 -14.19
CA THR A 98 7.50 -6.82 -13.61
C THR A 98 7.36 -5.61 -12.71
N VAL A 99 7.95 -5.60 -11.53
CA VAL A 99 7.90 -4.40 -10.68
C VAL A 99 9.02 -3.45 -11.07
N ASN A 100 8.69 -2.22 -11.47
CA ASN A 100 9.66 -1.16 -11.71
C ASN A 100 9.83 -0.31 -10.44
N LEU A 101 11.07 -0.26 -9.92
CA LEU A 101 11.42 0.52 -8.74
C LEU A 101 11.23 2.03 -8.95
N GLU A 102 11.33 2.52 -10.17
CA GLU A 102 11.09 3.93 -10.48
C GLU A 102 9.66 4.37 -10.10
N HIS A 103 8.71 3.43 -10.05
CA HIS A 103 7.34 3.70 -9.63
C HIS A 103 7.19 3.89 -8.10
N CYS A 104 8.23 3.64 -7.30
CA CYS A 104 8.21 3.92 -5.86
C CYS A 104 8.08 5.42 -5.55
N ILE A 105 8.32 6.31 -6.52
CA ILE A 105 8.12 7.74 -6.33
C ILE A 105 6.63 8.10 -6.16
N PHE A 106 5.71 7.35 -6.76
CA PHE A 106 4.27 7.60 -6.67
C PHE A 106 3.70 7.46 -5.25
N PRO A 107 3.94 6.38 -4.49
CA PRO A 107 3.50 6.31 -3.10
C PRO A 107 4.22 7.34 -2.22
N VAL A 108 5.44 7.78 -2.55
CA VAL A 108 6.11 8.89 -1.86
C VAL A 108 5.35 10.19 -2.11
N TYR A 109 5.04 10.53 -3.36
CA TYR A 109 4.21 11.70 -3.69
C TYR A 109 2.83 11.63 -3.05
N PHE A 110 2.20 10.45 -3.05
CA PHE A 110 0.92 10.25 -2.38
C PHE A 110 1.04 10.43 -0.87
N GLY A 111 2.11 9.92 -0.26
CA GLY A 111 2.44 10.12 1.14
C GLY A 111 2.60 11.61 1.46
N LEU A 112 3.36 12.36 0.67
CA LEU A 112 3.53 13.80 0.83
C LEU A 112 2.21 14.57 0.68
N ALA A 113 1.39 14.22 -0.32
CA ALA A 113 0.05 14.79 -0.48
C ALA A 113 -0.84 14.47 0.73
N TYR A 114 -0.69 13.28 1.31
CA TYR A 114 -1.40 12.86 2.52
C TYR A 114 -0.95 13.66 3.75
N LEU A 115 0.35 13.92 3.90
CA LEU A 115 0.89 14.82 4.93
C LEU A 115 0.26 16.21 4.80
N TYR A 116 0.31 16.78 3.60
CA TYR A 116 -0.27 18.10 3.30
C TYR A 116 -1.78 18.14 3.60
N TRP A 117 -2.52 17.12 3.18
CA TRP A 117 -3.96 17.01 3.46
C TRP A 117 -4.25 17.00 4.96
N ASN A 118 -3.52 16.21 5.75
CA ASN A 118 -3.67 16.18 7.20
C ASN A 118 -3.31 17.53 7.84
N TRP A 119 -2.28 18.20 7.34
CA TRP A 119 -1.91 19.57 7.73
C TRP A 119 -3.05 20.55 7.52
N TRP A 120 -3.61 20.56 6.32
CA TRP A 120 -4.74 21.40 5.96
C TRP A 120 -5.96 21.09 6.82
N LEU A 121 -6.28 19.81 7.04
CA LEU A 121 -7.42 19.39 7.85
C LEU A 121 -7.26 19.84 9.30
N TYR A 122 -6.08 19.64 9.90
CA TYR A 122 -5.79 20.14 11.25
C TYR A 122 -5.98 21.66 11.36
N SER A 123 -5.59 22.43 10.32
CA SER A 123 -5.81 23.88 10.33
C SER A 123 -7.29 24.29 10.47
N LYS A 124 -8.21 23.40 10.12
CA LYS A 124 -9.67 23.60 10.19
C LYS A 124 -10.28 23.06 11.47
N ILE A 125 -9.95 21.83 11.85
CA ILE A 125 -10.64 21.11 12.94
C ILE A 125 -9.78 20.85 14.18
N ARG A 126 -8.48 21.17 14.13
CA ARG A 126 -7.51 21.00 15.23
C ARG A 126 -7.37 19.56 15.75
N VAL A 127 -7.56 18.57 14.88
CA VAL A 127 -7.42 17.14 15.20
C VAL A 127 -6.41 16.48 14.28
N TRP A 128 -5.46 15.76 14.86
CA TRP A 128 -4.56 14.85 14.16
C TRP A 128 -5.20 13.47 14.02
N ILE A 129 -5.35 12.99 12.79
CA ILE A 129 -5.87 11.63 12.55
C ILE A 129 -4.83 10.57 12.93
N TYR A 130 -3.54 10.89 12.75
CA TYR A 130 -2.43 9.97 13.05
C TYR A 130 -1.35 10.65 13.87
N PHE A 131 -0.86 9.97 14.90
CA PHE A 131 0.15 10.50 15.82
C PHE A 131 1.50 10.81 15.17
N PHE A 132 1.87 10.12 14.09
CA PHE A 132 3.11 10.38 13.36
C PHE A 132 3.04 11.62 12.46
N LEU A 133 1.86 12.22 12.33
CA LEU A 133 1.62 13.47 11.61
C LEU A 133 1.53 14.69 12.55
N ASP A 134 1.53 14.44 13.86
CA ASP A 134 1.39 15.45 14.90
C ASP A 134 2.69 16.26 15.05
N TYR A 135 2.83 17.35 14.29
CA TYR A 135 4.03 18.19 14.34
C TYR A 135 4.21 18.92 15.68
N ASP A 136 3.21 18.91 16.56
CA ASP A 136 3.35 19.44 17.91
C ASP A 136 4.27 18.52 18.76
N ARG A 137 4.57 17.31 18.26
CA ARG A 137 5.53 16.37 18.86
C ARG A 137 6.88 16.42 18.13
N PRO A 138 8.00 16.66 18.85
CA PRO A 138 9.34 16.66 18.25
C PRO A 138 9.74 15.35 17.57
N SER A 139 9.14 14.22 17.98
CA SER A 139 9.41 12.89 17.41
C SER A 139 8.73 12.64 16.06
N SER A 140 7.82 13.51 15.60
CA SER A 140 7.04 13.23 14.38
C SER A 140 7.86 13.33 13.10
N VAL A 141 8.83 14.24 13.04
CA VAL A 141 9.75 14.36 11.89
C VAL A 141 10.60 13.10 11.69
N PRO A 142 11.34 12.60 12.69
CA PRO A 142 12.11 11.37 12.51
C PRO A 142 11.22 10.15 12.22
N VAL A 143 10.01 10.08 12.81
CA VAL A 143 9.05 9.01 12.49
C VAL A 143 8.59 9.09 11.03
N CYS A 144 8.30 10.28 10.51
CA CYS A 144 7.97 10.47 9.09
C CYS A 144 9.11 10.03 8.16
N LEU A 145 10.37 10.35 8.48
CA LEU A 145 11.53 9.93 7.68
C LEU A 145 11.70 8.40 7.69
N ILE A 146 11.47 7.76 8.84
CA ILE A 146 11.47 6.29 8.95
C ILE A 146 10.37 5.70 8.06
N LEU A 147 9.16 6.28 8.06
CA LEU A 147 8.05 5.80 7.23
C LEU A 147 8.37 5.92 5.73
N VAL A 148 8.96 7.03 5.28
CA VAL A 148 9.39 7.18 3.88
C VAL A 148 10.44 6.12 3.52
N SER A 149 11.39 5.85 4.42
CA SER A 149 12.41 4.82 4.21
C SER A 149 11.79 3.41 4.12
N LEU A 150 10.78 3.12 4.96
CA LEU A 150 10.04 1.85 4.92
C LEU A 150 9.25 1.69 3.62
N ILE A 151 8.65 2.77 3.09
CA ILE A 151 7.99 2.75 1.78
C ILE A 151 8.99 2.30 0.71
N VAL A 152 10.15 2.94 0.62
CA VAL A 152 11.16 2.58 -0.39
C VAL A 152 11.61 1.13 -0.22
N ALA A 153 11.92 0.71 1.02
CA ALA A 153 12.31 -0.67 1.32
C ALA A 153 11.22 -1.70 0.92
N SER A 154 9.94 -1.36 1.05
CA SER A 154 8.83 -2.24 0.63
C SER A 154 8.77 -2.43 -0.88
N PHE A 155 9.11 -1.39 -1.64
CA PHE A 155 9.19 -1.47 -3.09
C PHE A 155 10.41 -2.27 -3.54
N ASP A 156 11.56 -2.06 -2.89
CA ASP A 156 12.78 -2.84 -3.14
C ASP A 156 12.55 -4.34 -2.88
N PHE A 157 11.96 -4.68 -1.73
CA PHE A 157 11.61 -6.05 -1.41
C PHE A 157 10.60 -6.64 -2.40
N GLY A 158 9.58 -5.84 -2.76
CA GLY A 158 8.59 -6.26 -3.73
C GLY A 158 9.21 -6.58 -5.10
N ALA A 159 10.10 -5.72 -5.59
CA ALA A 159 10.80 -5.95 -6.85
C ALA A 159 11.76 -7.15 -6.79
N TRP A 160 12.44 -7.35 -5.66
CA TRP A 160 13.25 -8.55 -5.44
C TRP A 160 12.38 -9.81 -5.51
N LEU A 161 11.24 -9.83 -4.82
CA LEU A 161 10.33 -10.97 -4.84
C LEU A 161 9.76 -11.22 -6.23
N ALA A 162 9.44 -10.16 -6.98
CA ALA A 162 8.98 -10.25 -8.36
C ALA A 162 10.01 -10.88 -9.32
N LYS A 163 11.30 -10.83 -9.01
CA LYS A 163 12.34 -11.53 -9.76
C LYS A 163 12.40 -13.02 -9.44
N ILE A 164 12.03 -13.41 -8.21
CA ILE A 164 12.07 -14.80 -7.75
C ILE A 164 10.83 -15.58 -8.18
N LEU A 165 9.66 -14.93 -8.17
CA LEU A 165 8.38 -15.58 -8.47
C LEU A 165 8.11 -15.74 -9.99
N LYS A 166 9.08 -15.41 -10.84
CA LYS A 166 9.02 -15.57 -12.30
C LYS A 166 9.81 -16.77 -12.77
#